data_AF-A0A819BUL8-F1
#
_entry.id   AF-A0A819BUL8-F1
#
_cell.length_a   1.000
_cell.length_b   1.000
_cell.length_c   1.000
_cell.angle_alpha   90.00
_cell.angle_beta   90.00
_cell.angle_gamma   90.00
#
_symmetry.space_group_name_H-M   'P 1'
#
loop_
_entity.id
_entity.type
_entity.pdbx_description
1 polymer ?
#
loop_
_entity_poly.entity_id
_entity_poly.type
_entity_poly.pdbx_seq_one_letter_code
_entity_poly.pdbx_strand_id
1 'polypeptide(L)'
;MSQNIFIVFIILDNINHEKSTSIFQINEAIFVGDKVEFRPYLDSFPFPYYLVIQNLEMLPRALIDVLRQFLELTTTHNNSNQ
;
A
#
# COMPACT_ATOMS: atom_id res chain seq x y z
N MET A 1 16.68 19.71 -7.64
CA MET A 1 16.06 19.71 -6.29
C MET A 1 15.49 18.32 -6.08
N SER A 2 16.31 17.38 -5.62
CA SER A 2 15.87 16.04 -5.25
C SER A 2 15.03 16.15 -3.98
N GLN A 3 13.71 16.03 -4.10
CA GLN A 3 12.87 15.98 -2.92
C GLN A 3 12.98 14.57 -2.32
N ASN A 4 13.68 14.45 -1.20
CA ASN A 4 13.76 13.23 -0.38
C ASN A 4 12.42 12.99 0.34
N ILE A 5 11.33 12.91 -0.44
CA ILE A 5 9.98 12.70 0.07
C ILE A 5 9.61 11.25 -0.22
N PHE A 6 9.33 10.52 0.86
CA PHE A 6 8.77 9.18 0.79
C PHE A 6 7.26 9.28 1.01
N ILE A 7 6.48 8.84 0.02
CA ILE A 7 5.02 8.88 0.06
C ILE A 7 4.51 7.46 0.30
N VAL A 8 3.65 7.31 1.31
CA VAL A 8 2.99 6.05 1.66
C VAL A 8 1.49 6.26 1.66
N PHE A 9 0.76 5.40 0.95
CA PHE A 9 -0.71 5.43 0.93
C PHE A 9 -1.28 4.56 2.03
N ILE A 10 -2.14 5.14 2.88
CA ILE A 10 -2.81 4.39 3.95
C ILE A 10 -4.26 4.20 3.54
N ILE A 11 -4.61 2.95 3.26
CA ILE A 11 -5.97 2.52 2.93
C ILE A 11 -6.62 2.07 4.23
N LEU A 12 -7.62 2.82 4.68
CA LEU A 12 -8.42 2.42 5.84
C LEU A 12 -9.56 1.54 5.35
N ASP A 13 -9.55 0.28 5.75
CA ASP A 13 -10.46 -0.74 5.26
C ASP A 13 -11.37 -1.26 6.38
N ASN A 14 -12.67 -1.38 6.14
CA ASN A 14 -13.59 -2.07 7.06
C ASN A 14 -13.57 -1.60 8.53
N ILE A 15 -13.32 -0.31 8.77
CA ILE A 15 -13.17 0.28 10.12
C ILE A 15 -14.45 0.18 10.97
N ASN A 16 -15.61 0.08 10.31
CA ASN A 16 -16.94 0.01 10.94
C ASN A 16 -17.60 -1.38 10.84
N HIS A 17 -16.84 -2.43 10.50
CA HIS A 17 -17.30 -3.81 10.35
C HIS A 17 -18.38 -4.07 9.27
N GLU A 18 -18.62 -3.13 8.35
CA GLU A 18 -19.46 -3.36 7.17
C GLU A 18 -18.70 -4.20 6.13
N LYS A 19 -18.76 -5.53 6.30
CA LYS A 19 -18.03 -6.55 5.52
C LYS A 19 -18.22 -6.48 4.00
N SER A 20 -19.17 -5.70 3.48
CA SER A 20 -19.49 -5.59 2.05
C SER A 20 -18.72 -4.48 1.31
N THR A 21 -17.82 -3.77 1.98
CA THR A 21 -17.11 -2.61 1.39
C THR A 21 -15.59 -2.75 1.40
N SER A 22 -15.07 -3.96 1.66
CA SER A 22 -13.63 -4.13 1.82
C SER A 22 -12.87 -3.94 0.51
N ILE A 23 -11.74 -3.23 0.54
CA ILE A 23 -10.83 -3.05 -0.60
C ILE A 23 -10.38 -4.40 -1.20
N PHE A 24 -10.28 -5.44 -0.37
CA PHE A 24 -9.91 -6.80 -0.81
C PHE A 24 -11.00 -7.49 -1.63
N GLN A 25 -12.23 -6.97 -1.60
CA GLN A 25 -13.36 -7.48 -2.39
C GLN A 25 -13.58 -6.66 -3.66
N ILE A 26 -12.86 -5.56 -3.83
CA ILE A 26 -12.96 -4.73 -5.04
C ILE A 26 -12.20 -5.42 -6.16
N ASN A 27 -12.92 -5.74 -7.23
CA ASN A 27 -12.34 -6.20 -8.48
C ASN A 27 -12.44 -5.11 -9.53
N GLU A 28 -11.38 -4.93 -10.31
CA GLU A 28 -11.42 -4.18 -11.54
C GLU A 28 -11.73 -5.12 -12.72
N ALA A 29 -12.44 -4.59 -13.71
CA ALA A 29 -12.67 -5.28 -14.98
C ALA A 29 -11.58 -4.89 -15.97
N ILE A 30 -10.84 -5.88 -16.48
CA ILE A 30 -9.80 -5.72 -17.48
C ILE A 30 -10.28 -6.34 -18.78
N PHE A 31 -10.23 -5.56 -19.86
CA PHE A 31 -10.58 -6.03 -21.20
C PHE A 31 -9.33 -6.60 -21.88
N VAL A 32 -9.32 -7.90 -22.14
CA VAL A 32 -8.24 -8.62 -22.82
C VAL A 32 -8.77 -9.18 -24.14
N GLY A 33 -8.62 -8.39 -25.21
CA GLY A 33 -9.29 -8.66 -26.49
C GLY A 33 -10.81 -8.58 -26.33
N ASP A 34 -11.51 -9.65 -26.71
CA ASP A 34 -12.98 -9.75 -26.60
C ASP A 34 -13.46 -10.32 -25.26
N LYS A 35 -12.55 -10.55 -24.30
CA LYS A 35 -12.87 -11.11 -22.98
C LYS A 35 -12.77 -10.05 -21.89
N VAL A 36 -13.65 -10.19 -20.90
CA VAL A 36 -13.57 -9.43 -19.64
C VAL A 36 -13.01 -10.35 -18.56
N GLU A 37 -11.91 -9.93 -17.95
CA GLU A 37 -11.32 -10.56 -16.77
C GLU A 37 -11.55 -9.68 -15.56
N PHE A 38 -11.86 -10.27 -14.40
CA PHE A 38 -11.90 -9.55 -13.13
C PHE A 38 -10.60 -9.82 -12.37
N ARG A 39 -9.95 -8.77 -11.91
CA ARG A 39 -8.75 -8.88 -11.08
C ARG A 39 -8.91 -8.07 -9.80
N PRO A 40 -8.30 -8.49 -8.68
CA PRO A 40 -8.27 -7.67 -7.47
C PRO A 40 -7.70 -6.29 -7.78
N TYR A 41 -8.39 -5.23 -7.37
CA TYR A 41 -7.93 -3.85 -7.61
C TYR A 41 -6.55 -3.56 -7.02
N LEU A 42 -6.18 -4.27 -5.94
CA LEU A 42 -4.85 -4.11 -5.33
C LEU A 42 -3.71 -4.55 -6.24
N ASP A 43 -3.95 -5.43 -7.23
CA ASP A 43 -2.93 -5.88 -8.17
C ASP A 43 -2.48 -4.74 -9.12
N SER A 44 -3.35 -3.76 -9.36
CA SER A 44 -3.12 -2.60 -10.23
C SER A 44 -3.01 -1.28 -9.46
N PHE A 45 -2.92 -1.33 -8.13
CA PHE A 45 -2.92 -0.14 -7.30
C PHE A 45 -1.78 0.82 -7.71
N PRO A 46 -2.07 2.11 -7.99
CA PRO A 46 -1.16 2.99 -8.72
C PRO A 46 0.05 3.47 -7.90
N PHE A 47 0.17 3.04 -6.65
CA PHE A 47 1.25 3.45 -5.75
C PHE A 47 2.00 2.23 -5.19
N PRO A 48 3.34 2.22 -5.27
CA PRO A 48 4.13 1.06 -4.88
C PRO A 48 4.22 0.85 -3.36
N TYR A 49 3.97 1.89 -2.56
CA TYR A 49 4.04 1.83 -1.10
C TYR A 49 2.67 2.14 -0.51
N TYR A 50 1.99 1.11 -0.01
CA TYR A 50 0.72 1.26 0.67
C TYR A 50 0.58 0.30 1.85
N LEU A 51 -0.29 0.69 2.79
CA LEU A 51 -0.71 -0.11 3.93
C LEU A 51 -2.23 -0.21 3.92
N VAL A 52 -2.76 -1.42 4.13
CA VAL A 52 -4.19 -1.62 4.37
C VAL A 52 -4.42 -1.84 5.85
N ILE A 53 -5.22 -0.99 6.50
CA ILE A 53 -5.44 -1.00 7.94
C ILE A 53 -6.91 -1.25 8.24
N GLN A 54 -7.17 -2.37 8.90
CA GLN A 54 -8.50 -2.78 9.34
C GLN A 54 -8.81 -2.45 10.80
N ASN A 55 -7.78 -2.18 11.60
CA ASN A 55 -7.91 -1.77 12.99
C ASN A 55 -7.07 -0.51 13.23
N LEU A 56 -7.74 0.61 13.55
CA LEU A 56 -7.07 1.88 13.82
C LEU A 56 -6.11 1.83 15.01
N GLU A 57 -6.32 0.93 15.97
CA GLU A 57 -5.40 0.74 17.10
C GLU A 57 -4.01 0.27 16.64
N MET A 58 -3.93 -0.37 15.46
CA MET A 58 -2.67 -0.84 14.88
C MET A 58 -1.94 0.24 14.06
N LEU A 59 -2.61 1.33 13.69
CA LEU A 59 -2.06 2.40 12.85
C LEU A 59 -0.73 2.97 13.39
N PRO A 60 -0.61 3.32 14.68
CA PRO A 60 0.66 3.87 15.20
C PRO A 60 1.81 2.87 15.06
N ARG A 61 1.55 1.58 15.30
CA ARG A 61 2.57 0.54 15.17
C ARG A 61 2.97 0.31 13.72
N ALA A 62 2.00 0.19 12.81
CA ALA A 62 2.25 0.01 11.38
C ALA A 62 3.07 1.16 10.79
N LEU A 63 2.78 2.40 11.19
CA LEU A 63 3.57 3.58 10.79
C LEU A 63 5.02 3.50 11.27
N ILE A 64 5.26 3.09 12.53
CA ILE A 64 6.61 2.94 13.06
C ILE A 64 7.39 1.89 12.27
N ASP A 65 6.75 0.77 11.92
CA ASP A 65 7.42 -0.31 11.19
C ASP A 65 7.77 0.12 9.75
N VAL A 66 6.90 0.87 9.07
CA VAL A 66 7.23 1.47 7.76
C VAL A 66 8.34 2.50 7.85
N LEU A 67 8.33 3.35 8.88
CA LEU A 67 9.41 4.33 9.10
C LEU A 67 10.76 3.64 9.34
N ARG A 68 10.78 2.52 10.07
CA ARG A 68 12.00 1.71 10.26
C ARG A 68 12.49 1.14 8.94
N GLN A 69 11.60 0.52 8.17
CA GLN A 69 11.95 -0.05 6.86
C GLN A 69 12.52 1.02 5.92
N PHE A 70 11.93 2.21 5.89
CA PHE A 70 12.45 3.34 5.14
C PHE A 70 13.86 3.73 5.59
N LEU A 71 14.08 3.87 6.91
CA LEU A 71 15.39 4.22 7.46
C LEU A 71 16.45 3.16 7.09
N GLU A 72 16.15 1.88 7.23
CA GLU A 72 17.05 0.77 6.87
C GLU A 72 17.43 0.77 5.37
N LEU A 73 16.47 1.04 4.48
CA LEU A 73 16.73 1.16 3.05
C LEU A 73 17.66 2.34 2.74
N THR A 74 17.44 3.49 3.38
CA THR A 74 18.28 4.69 3.16
C THR A 74 19.69 4.55 3.73
N THR A 75 19.87 3.87 4.87
CA THR A 75 21.20 3.64 5.45
C THR A 75 22.00 2.60 4.69
N THR A 76 21.34 1.55 4.18
CA THR A 76 21.98 0.50 3.37
C THR A 76 22.50 1.07 2.05
N HIS A 77 21.72 1.91 1.36
CA HIS A 77 22.15 2.55 0.10
C HIS A 77 23.32 3.53 0.31
N ASN A 78 23.48 4.11 1.51
CA ASN A 78 24.58 5.03 1.79
C ASN A 78 25.92 4.30 2.03
N ASN A 79 25.87 3.03 2.44
CA ASN A 79 27.06 2.23 2.77
C ASN A 79 27.63 1.46 1.57
N SER A 80 26.96 1.41 0.42
CA SER A 80 27.48 0.80 -0.82
C SER A 80 28.30 1.76 -1.70
N ASN A 81 28.46 3.02 -1.28
CA ASN A 81 29.27 4.05 -1.96
C ASN A 81 30.50 4.49 -1.13
N GLN A 82 30.95 3.67 -0.18
CA GLN A 82 32.27 3.80 0.47
C GLN A 82 33.10 2.53 0.29
#